data_AF-A0A7Y3G4G6-F1
#
_entry.id   AF-A0A7Y3G4G6-F1
#
_cell.length_a   1.000
_cell.length_b   1.000
_cell.length_c   1.000
_cell.angle_alpha   90.00
_cell.angle_beta   90.00
_cell.angle_gamma   90.00
#
_symmetry.space_group_name_H-M   'P 1'
#
loop_
_entity.id
_entity.type
_entity.pdbx_description
1 polymer ?
#
loop_
_entity_poly.entity_id
_entity_poly.type
_entity_poly.pdbx_seq_one_letter_code
_entity_poly.pdbx_strand_id
1 'polypeptide(L)' 'VEPIHARIKLTPETLNRARMALRAHATQVDPNGFWFKVPPDLVLELNPYEEYELLAARVPQPDPVVDDLFAGLDERHI' A
#
# COMPACT_ATOMS: atom_id res chain seq x y z
N VAL A 1 -6.02 -17.98 -4.21
CA VAL A 1 -5.56 -16.66 -3.76
C VAL A 1 -5.38 -15.86 -5.03
N GLU A 2 -6.05 -14.72 -5.13
CA GLU A 2 -5.91 -13.84 -6.30
C GLU A 2 -4.44 -13.38 -6.43
N PRO A 3 -3.92 -13.22 -7.66
CA PRO A 3 -2.53 -12.85 -7.87
C PRO A 3 -2.25 -11.40 -7.46
N ILE A 4 -1.19 -11.20 -6.69
CA ILE A 4 -0.66 -9.87 -6.38
C ILE A 4 0.07 -9.36 -7.62
N HIS A 5 -0.30 -8.18 -8.09
CA HIS A 5 0.26 -7.55 -9.29
C HIS A 5 1.11 -6.32 -8.99
N ALA A 6 0.97 -5.70 -7.82
CA ALA A 6 1.90 -4.68 -7.39
C ALA A 6 2.18 -4.75 -5.88
N ARG A 7 3.40 -4.36 -5.52
CA ARG A 7 3.86 -4.23 -4.14
C ARG A 7 4.54 -2.89 -3.95
N ILE A 8 3.86 -1.99 -3.26
CA ILE A 8 4.40 -0.67 -2.96
C ILE A 8 5.12 -0.72 -1.64
N LYS A 9 6.44 -0.48 -1.67
CA LYS A 9 7.28 -0.55 -0.47
C LYS A 9 6.95 0.60 0.49
N LEU A 10 6.62 0.25 1.72
CA LEU A 10 6.46 1.22 2.80
C LEU A 10 7.83 1.66 3.36
N THR A 11 7.90 2.96 3.64
CA THR A 11 8.96 3.63 4.39
C THR A 11 8.47 3.95 5.81
N PRO A 12 9.37 4.24 6.77
CA PRO A 12 8.95 4.72 8.09
C PRO A 12 8.03 5.94 8.02
N GLU A 13 8.32 6.87 7.09
CA GLU A 13 7.52 8.08 6.91
C GLU A 13 6.10 7.76 6.41
N THR A 14 5.98 6.95 5.36
CA THR A 14 4.68 6.59 4.76
C THR A 14 3.84 5.76 5.71
N LEU A 15 4.45 4.79 6.43
CA LEU A 15 3.76 4.03 7.48
C LEU A 15 3.28 4.94 8.61
N ASN A 16 4.10 5.88 9.07
CA ASN A 16 3.70 6.81 10.13
C ASN A 16 2.54 7.71 9.66
N ARG A 17 2.61 8.22 8.42
CA ARG A 17 1.54 9.02 7.81
C ARG A 17 0.23 8.24 7.73
N ALA A 18 0.26 6.98 7.29
CA ALA A 18 -0.92 6.12 7.24
C ALA A 18 -1.52 5.87 8.63
N ARG A 19 -0.69 5.61 9.64
CA ARG A 19 -1.13 5.43 11.03
C ARG A 19 -1.77 6.70 11.60
N MET A 20 -1.21 7.86 11.32
CA MET A 20 -1.77 9.15 11.74
C MET A 20 -3.11 9.44 11.04
N ALA A 21 -3.22 9.15 9.74
CA ALA A 21 -4.48 9.25 9.02
C ALA A 21 -5.54 8.34 9.65
N LEU A 22 -5.21 7.08 9.94
CA LEU A 22 -6.14 6.14 10.57
C LEU A 22 -6.60 6.62 11.96
N ARG A 23 -5.71 7.21 12.77
CA ARG A 23 -6.05 7.83 14.07
C ARG A 23 -7.01 9.00 13.95
N ALA A 24 -6.95 9.76 12.85
CA ALA A 24 -7.86 10.89 12.63
C ALA A 24 -9.33 10.43 12.45
N HIS A 25 -9.55 9.18 12.02
CA HIS A 25 -10.88 8.57 11.89
C HIS A 25 -11.40 7.99 13.23
N ALA A 26 -11.25 8.73 14.34
CA ALA A 26 -11.51 8.25 15.70
C ALA A 26 -12.95 7.75 15.97
N THR A 27 -13.94 8.19 15.17
CA THR A 27 -15.33 7.71 15.29
C THR A 27 -15.53 6.33 14.69
N GLN A 28 -14.63 5.90 13.80
CA GLN A 28 -14.67 4.60 13.12
C GLN A 28 -13.64 3.62 13.71
N VAL A 29 -12.50 4.15 14.16
CA VAL A 29 -11.36 3.37 14.65
C VAL A 29 -10.97 3.87 16.03
N ASP A 30 -10.96 2.97 17.02
CA ASP A 30 -10.41 3.25 18.34
C ASP A 30 -8.92 3.64 18.21
N PRO A 31 -8.52 4.89 18.57
CA PRO A 31 -7.13 5.34 18.49
C PRO A 31 -6.16 4.53 19.37
N ASN A 32 -6.67 3.77 20.33
CA ASN A 32 -5.90 2.89 21.21
C ASN A 32 -6.19 1.40 20.94
N GLY A 33 -6.93 1.11 19.87
CA GLY A 33 -7.39 -0.21 19.50
C GLY A 33 -6.30 -1.10 18.89
N PHE A 34 -6.73 -2.30 18.49
CA PHE A 34 -5.87 -3.36 17.95
C PHE A 34 -4.95 -2.91 16.79
N TRP A 35 -5.42 -2.03 15.90
CA TRP A 35 -4.68 -1.54 14.73
C TRP A 35 -3.31 -0.93 15.08
N PHE A 36 -3.13 -0.41 16.29
CA PHE A 36 -1.91 0.26 16.70
C PHE A 36 -1.03 -0.55 17.64
N LYS A 37 -1.43 -1.78 18.01
CA LYS A 37 -0.70 -2.63 18.95
C LYS A 37 0.55 -3.27 18.37
N VAL A 38 0.62 -3.44 17.05
CA VAL A 38 1.82 -3.95 16.37
C VAL A 38 2.87 -2.83 16.31
N PRO A 39 4.10 -3.06 16.78
CA PRO A 39 5.21 -2.12 16.65
C PRO A 39 5.50 -1.77 15.18
N PRO A 40 5.68 -0.48 14.82
CA PRO A 40 5.89 -0.07 13.42
C PRO A 40 7.14 -0.68 12.77
N ASP A 41 8.20 -0.86 13.53
CA ASP A 41 9.44 -1.55 13.12
C ASP A 41 9.17 -2.99 12.71
N LEU A 42 8.33 -3.71 13.46
CA LEU A 42 7.95 -5.09 13.12
C LEU A 42 7.12 -5.16 11.83
N VAL A 43 6.23 -4.19 11.59
CA VAL A 43 5.49 -4.09 10.32
C VAL A 43 6.46 -3.92 9.15
N LEU A 44 7.44 -3.03 9.29
CA LEU A 44 8.45 -2.76 8.26
C LEU A 44 9.41 -3.94 8.04
N GLU A 45 9.65 -4.75 9.06
CA GLU A 45 10.49 -5.95 8.96
C GLU A 45 9.77 -7.10 8.27
N LEU A 46 8.54 -7.41 8.69
CA LEU A 46 7.84 -8.62 8.26
C LEU A 46 7.07 -8.46 6.95
N ASN A 47 6.33 -7.36 6.79
CA ASN A 47 5.56 -7.10 5.57
C ASN A 47 5.48 -5.59 5.24
N PRO A 48 6.57 -5.00 4.73
CA PRO A 48 6.66 -3.59 4.38
C PRO A 48 6.01 -3.26 3.03
N TYR A 49 4.88 -3.86 2.70
CA TYR A 49 4.25 -3.68 1.39
C TYR A 49 2.76 -3.38 1.54
N GLU A 50 2.29 -2.44 0.72
CA GLU A 50 0.89 -2.43 0.30
C GLU A 50 0.78 -3.23 -1.00
N GLU A 51 -0.13 -4.20 -1.01
CA GLU A 51 -0.30 -5.13 -2.12
C GLU A 51 -1.55 -4.77 -2.91
N TYR A 52 -1.44 -4.77 -4.23
CA TYR A 52 -2.51 -4.41 -5.14
C TYR A 52 -2.71 -5.50 -6.19
N GLU A 53 -3.96 -5.66 -6.61
CA GLU A 53 -4.35 -6.53 -7.73
C GLU A 53 -4.82 -5.69 -8.92
N LEU A 54 -4.37 -6.06 -10.11
CA LEU A 54 -4.81 -5.49 -11.36
C LEU A 54 -6.06 -6.20 -11.86
N LEU A 55 -7.24 -5.65 -11.57
CA LEU A 55 -8.51 -6.21 -12.03
C LEU A 55 -8.78 -5.96 -13.52
N ALA A 56 -8.30 -4.83 -14.05
CA ALA A 56 -8.46 -4.46 -15.45
C ALA A 56 -7.36 -3.49 -15.88
N ALA A 57 -6.87 -3.67 -17.11
CA ALA A 57 -5.86 -2.80 -17.73
C ALA A 57 -6.37 -2.22 -19.05
N ARG A 58 -6.06 -0.95 -19.32
CA ARG A 58 -6.29 -0.29 -20.62
C ARG A 58 -5.01 -0.14 -21.44
N VAL A 59 -3.89 -0.46 -20.82
CA VAL A 59 -2.54 -0.44 -21.41
C VAL A 59 -1.92 -1.82 -21.25
N PRO A 60 -0.93 -2.19 -22.08
CA PRO A 60 -0.16 -3.42 -21.87
C PRO A 60 0.49 -3.42 -20.48
N GLN A 61 0.37 -4.54 -19.77
CA GLN A 61 0.99 -4.72 -18.46
C GLN A 61 2.51 -4.89 -18.61
N PRO A 62 3.34 -4.11 -17.89
CA PRO A 62 4.79 -4.10 -18.10
C PRO A 62 5.54 -5.27 -17.45
N ASP A 63 5.03 -5.87 -16.36
CA ASP A 63 5.65 -6.99 -15.63
C ASP A 63 4.62 -7.78 -14.78
N PRO A 64 4.91 -9.01 -14.30
CA PRO A 64 3.98 -9.78 -13.47
C PRO A 64 3.75 -9.17 -12.07
N VAL A 65 4.75 -8.52 -11.45
CA VAL A 65 4.59 -7.76 -10.21
C VAL A 65 5.40 -6.46 -10.29
N VAL A 66 4.75 -5.31 -10.16
CA VAL A 66 5.38 -3.97 -10.23
C VAL A 66 5.51 -3.30 -8.87
N ASP A 67 6.47 -2.39 -8.71
CA ASP A 67 6.65 -1.54 -7.53
C ASP A 67 6.14 -0.09 -7.74
N ASP A 68 5.59 0.19 -8.92
CA ASP A 68 4.97 1.45 -9.30
C ASP A 68 3.61 1.20 -9.97
N LEU A 69 2.53 1.76 -9.42
CA LEU A 69 1.19 1.64 -9.99
C LEU A 69 1.04 2.37 -11.33
N PHE A 70 1.96 3.27 -11.66
CA PHE A 70 2.00 3.99 -12.92
C PHE A 70 2.90 3.32 -13.96
N ALA A 71 3.52 2.18 -13.65
CA ALA A 71 4.34 1.44 -14.59
C ALA A 71 3.58 1.16 -15.90
N GLY A 72 4.18 1.53 -17.03
CA GLY A 72 3.57 1.40 -18.36
C GLY A 72 2.70 2.58 -18.79
N LEU A 73 2.50 3.59 -17.93
CA LEU A 73 1.92 4.87 -18.32
C LEU A 73 3.02 5.84 -18.78
N ASP A 74 2.65 6.72 -19.70
CA ASP A 74 3.47 7.83 -20.19
C ASP A 74 2.61 9.08 -20.38
N GLU A 75 3.21 10.20 -20.77
CA GLU A 75 2.54 11.49 -20.95
C GLU A 75 1.29 11.45 -21.86
N ARG A 76 1.16 10.45 -22.73
CA ARG A 76 0.00 10.30 -23.63
C ARG A 76 -1.21 9.68 -22.93
N HIS A 77 -1.04 9.22 -21.70
CA HIS A 77 -2.07 8.53 -20.91
C HIS A 77 -2.70 9.41 -19.82
N ILE A 78 -2.19 10.64 -19.60
CA ILE A 78 -2.59 11.57 -18.54
C ILE A 78 -3.27 12.83 -19.09
#